data_AF-A0A2X1N3W3-F1
#
_entry.id   AF-A0A2X1N3W3-F1
#
_cell.length_a   1.000
_cell.length_b   1.000
_cell.length_c   1.000
_cell.angle_alpha   90.00
_cell.angle_beta   90.00
_cell.angle_gamma   90.00
#
_symmetry.space_group_name_H-M   'P 1'
#
loop_
_entity.id
_entity.type
_entity.pdbx_description
1 polymer ?
#
loop_
_entity_poly.entity_id
_entity_poly.type
_entity_poly.pdbx_seq_one_letter_code
_entity_poly.pdbx_strand_id
1 'polypeptide(L)'
;MQVLHVCSEMFPLLKTGGLADVIGALPAAQIADGVDARVLLPAFPDIRRGVTDAQVVSRRDTFAGHITLLFGHYNGVGIYLIDAPHLYDRPGSPYHDTNLFAYTDNVLRFALLGGLGQKWPAVLTHSGVLMWCMRTTACRSCACVFGGARASCEVGVYCAQPGLSRHVLCTSHE
;
A
#
# COMPACT_ATOMS: atom_id res chain seq x y z
N MET A 1 7.87 16.19 6.79
CA MET A 1 8.01 14.71 6.86
C MET A 1 7.30 14.12 5.65
N GLN A 2 7.82 13.06 5.04
CA GLN A 2 7.18 12.39 3.90
C GLN A 2 6.79 10.96 4.27
N VAL A 3 5.58 10.55 3.90
CA VAL A 3 5.04 9.22 4.21
C VAL A 3 4.46 8.58 2.96
N LEU A 4 4.90 7.36 2.66
CA LEU A 4 4.25 6.52 1.64
C LEU A 4 3.56 5.35 2.33
N HIS A 5 2.23 5.30 2.21
CA HIS A 5 1.41 4.17 2.64
C HIS A 5 1.37 3.12 1.54
N VAL A 6 1.78 1.89 1.84
CA VAL A 6 1.79 0.80 0.86
C VAL A 6 0.76 -0.24 1.26
N CYS A 7 -0.33 -0.32 0.50
CA CYS A 7 -1.48 -1.15 0.83
C CYS A 7 -2.13 -1.72 -0.44
N SER A 8 -2.97 -2.74 -0.26
CA SER A 8 -3.74 -3.37 -1.34
C SER A 8 -5.17 -2.84 -1.46
N GLU A 9 -5.63 -2.05 -0.50
CA GLU A 9 -7.01 -1.62 -0.37
C GLU A 9 -7.12 -0.22 0.24
N MET A 10 -8.18 0.49 -0.12
CA MET A 10 -8.47 1.86 0.33
C MET A 10 -9.96 2.13 0.21
N PHE A 11 -10.61 2.50 1.32
CA PHE A 11 -12.02 2.89 1.32
C PHE A 11 -12.17 4.31 0.75
N PRO A 12 -13.21 4.61 -0.07
CA PRO A 12 -14.29 3.72 -0.51
C PRO A 12 -14.01 3.01 -1.84
N LEU A 13 -12.81 3.14 -2.41
CA LEU A 13 -12.47 2.58 -3.72
C LEU A 13 -12.52 1.05 -3.75
N LEU A 14 -11.92 0.41 -2.75
CA LEU A 14 -11.89 -1.04 -2.62
C LEU A 14 -11.69 -1.41 -1.16
N LYS A 15 -12.60 -2.23 -0.61
CA LYS A 15 -12.60 -2.62 0.81
C LYS A 15 -12.82 -4.11 0.98
N THR A 16 -11.85 -4.78 1.62
CA THR A 16 -11.97 -6.17 2.08
C THR A 16 -11.90 -6.31 3.60
N GLY A 17 -11.38 -5.29 4.30
CA GLY A 17 -11.28 -5.27 5.76
C GLY A 17 -11.03 -3.87 6.34
N GLY A 18 -10.67 -3.81 7.62
CA GLY A 18 -10.46 -2.55 8.35
C GLY A 18 -9.21 -1.76 7.92
N LEU A 19 -8.25 -2.39 7.24
CA LEU A 19 -7.10 -1.66 6.69
C LEU A 19 -7.56 -0.63 5.63
N ALA A 20 -8.56 -0.97 4.81
CA ALA A 20 -9.11 -0.04 3.84
C ALA A 20 -9.64 1.25 4.49
N ASP A 21 -10.26 1.16 5.68
CA ASP A 21 -10.77 2.33 6.41
C ASP A 21 -9.64 3.22 6.90
N VAL A 22 -8.56 2.61 7.39
CA VAL A 22 -7.38 3.32 7.87
C VAL A 22 -6.72 4.07 6.72
N ILE A 23 -6.54 3.42 5.57
CA ILE A 23 -5.94 4.06 4.39
C ILE A 23 -6.87 5.10 3.75
N GLY A 24 -8.19 4.93 3.90
CA GLY A 24 -9.16 5.92 3.47
C GLY A 24 -9.13 7.22 4.29
N ALA A 25 -8.71 7.18 5.56
CA ALA A 25 -8.77 8.33 6.47
C ALA A 25 -7.40 8.89 6.88
N LEU A 26 -6.43 8.03 7.22
CA LEU A 26 -5.16 8.42 7.82
C LEU A 26 -4.29 9.33 6.92
N PRO A 27 -4.13 9.06 5.60
CA PRO A 27 -3.33 9.93 4.75
C PRO A 27 -3.89 11.35 4.67
N ALA A 28 -5.21 11.51 4.61
CA ALA A 28 -5.86 12.82 4.62
C ALA A 28 -5.64 13.56 5.94
N ALA A 29 -5.73 12.87 7.08
CA ALA A 29 -5.42 13.47 8.38
C ALA A 29 -3.96 13.93 8.47
N GLN A 30 -3.02 13.11 7.98
CA GLN A 30 -1.61 13.47 7.94
C GLN A 30 -1.34 14.69 7.03
N ILE A 31 -2.03 14.80 5.90
CA ILE A 31 -1.95 15.96 5.01
C ILE A 31 -2.46 17.22 5.71
N ALA A 32 -3.56 17.13 6.46
CA ALA A 32 -4.09 18.25 7.24
C ALA A 32 -3.09 18.74 8.31
N ASP A 33 -2.26 17.84 8.84
CA ASP A 33 -1.16 18.14 9.76
C ASP A 33 0.15 18.59 9.06
N GLY A 34 0.13 18.79 7.74
CA GLY A 34 1.27 19.27 6.96
C GLY A 34 2.29 18.20 6.56
N VAL A 35 1.94 16.92 6.64
CA VAL A 35 2.77 15.80 6.15
C VAL A 35 2.50 15.56 4.66
N ASP A 36 3.55 15.39 3.86
CA ASP A 36 3.40 14.90 2.48
C ASP A 36 3.15 13.39 2.52
N ALA A 37 1.88 13.02 2.66
CA ALA A 37 1.43 11.63 2.72
C ALA A 37 0.82 11.21 1.37
N ARG A 38 1.25 10.05 0.87
CA ARG A 38 0.77 9.45 -0.39
C ARG A 38 0.47 7.98 -0.19
N VAL A 39 -0.27 7.40 -1.12
CA VAL A 39 -0.64 5.97 -1.08
C VAL A 39 -0.16 5.28 -2.35
N LEU A 40 0.45 4.10 -2.22
CA LEU A 40 0.75 3.19 -3.31
C LEU A 40 -0.23 2.02 -3.27
N LEU A 41 -0.98 1.83 -4.35
CA LEU A 41 -1.98 0.78 -4.51
C LEU A 41 -1.76 -0.02 -5.80
N PRO A 42 -2.10 -1.32 -5.83
CA PRO A 42 -2.36 -2.02 -7.08
C PRO A 42 -3.53 -1.37 -7.84
N ALA A 43 -3.43 -1.26 -9.17
CA ALA A 43 -4.51 -0.73 -9.99
C ALA A 43 -5.63 -1.77 -10.20
N PHE A 44 -6.28 -2.21 -9.12
CA PHE A 44 -7.48 -3.05 -9.24
C PHE A 44 -8.58 -2.31 -10.00
N PRO A 45 -9.49 -3.01 -10.70
CA PRO A 45 -10.50 -2.38 -11.55
C PRO A 45 -11.29 -1.27 -10.86
N ASP A 46 -11.71 -1.49 -9.60
CA ASP A 46 -12.48 -0.51 -8.83
C ASP A 46 -11.65 0.74 -8.47
N ILE A 47 -10.40 0.54 -8.08
CA ILE A 47 -9.46 1.63 -7.78
C ILE A 47 -9.16 2.42 -9.06
N ARG A 48 -8.91 1.74 -10.17
CA ARG A 48 -8.59 2.38 -11.46
C ARG A 48 -9.74 3.22 -11.98
N ARG A 49 -11.00 2.79 -11.76
CA ARG A 49 -12.20 3.57 -12.10
C ARG A 49 -12.39 4.78 -11.19
N GLY A 50 -12.01 4.70 -9.92
CA GLY A 50 -12.18 5.80 -8.97
C GLY A 50 -11.10 6.89 -9.05
N VAL A 51 -9.87 6.55 -9.45
CA VAL A 51 -8.79 7.53 -9.67
C VAL A 51 -8.72 7.90 -11.15
N THR A 52 -9.50 8.92 -11.53
CA THR A 52 -9.76 9.28 -12.93
C THR A 52 -8.70 10.16 -13.57
N ASP A 53 -7.92 10.91 -12.78
CA ASP A 53 -6.91 11.85 -13.25
C ASP A 53 -5.51 11.21 -13.42
N ALA A 54 -5.39 9.89 -13.19
CA ALA A 54 -4.10 9.22 -13.12
C ALA A 54 -3.29 9.29 -14.44
N GLN A 55 -2.10 9.86 -14.37
CA GLN A 55 -1.14 10.04 -15.47
C GLN A 55 0.02 9.04 -15.38
N VAL A 56 0.61 8.68 -16.52
CA VAL A 56 1.79 7.80 -16.55
C VAL A 56 3.01 8.52 -15.98
N VAL A 57 3.61 7.95 -14.94
CA VAL A 57 4.87 8.42 -14.35
C VAL A 57 6.07 7.64 -14.87
N SER A 58 5.94 6.32 -15.01
CA SER A 58 7.02 5.49 -15.53
C SER A 58 6.52 4.15 -16.07
N ARG A 59 7.32 3.51 -16.91
CA ARG A 59 7.12 2.13 -17.38
C ARG A 59 8.38 1.33 -17.08
N ARG A 60 8.24 0.12 -16.55
CA ARG A 60 9.38 -0.68 -16.08
C ARG A 60 9.12 -2.17 -16.22
N ASP A 61 10.20 -2.90 -16.40
CA ASP A 61 10.21 -4.36 -16.37
C ASP A 61 10.56 -4.81 -14.97
N THR A 62 9.76 -5.74 -14.44
CA THR A 62 9.94 -6.26 -13.09
C THR A 62 9.98 -7.78 -13.13
N PHE A 63 10.35 -8.39 -12.01
CA PHE A 63 10.27 -9.85 -11.86
C PHE A 63 8.83 -10.40 -12.02
N ALA A 64 7.81 -9.55 -11.88
CA ALA A 64 6.40 -9.89 -12.05
C ALA A 64 5.84 -9.43 -13.41
N GLY A 65 6.71 -9.07 -14.37
CA GLY A 65 6.35 -8.63 -15.72
C GLY A 65 6.40 -7.11 -15.90
N HIS A 66 5.97 -6.67 -17.09
CA HIS A 66 5.90 -5.28 -17.49
C HIS A 66 4.83 -4.53 -16.70
N ILE A 67 5.18 -3.38 -16.12
CA ILE A 67 4.24 -2.53 -15.39
C ILE A 67 4.29 -1.09 -15.91
N THR A 68 3.15 -0.42 -15.81
CA THR A 68 3.08 1.04 -15.87
C THR A 68 2.78 1.54 -14.47
N LEU A 69 3.41 2.63 -14.07
CA LEU A 69 3.09 3.28 -12.83
C LEU A 69 2.41 4.60 -13.11
N LEU A 70 1.24 4.76 -12.49
CA LEU A 70 0.41 5.94 -12.66
C LEU A 70 0.42 6.77 -11.38
N PHE A 71 0.14 8.06 -11.51
CA PHE A 71 -0.08 8.96 -10.38
C PHE A 71 -1.29 9.82 -10.64
N GLY A 72 -2.20 9.86 -9.68
CA GLY A 72 -3.39 10.69 -9.67
C GLY A 72 -3.76 11.07 -8.25
N HIS A 73 -4.96 11.59 -8.08
CA HIS A 73 -5.48 12.04 -6.80
C HIS A 73 -6.84 11.46 -6.52
N TYR A 74 -7.11 11.24 -5.24
CA TYR A 74 -8.43 10.88 -4.76
C TYR A 74 -8.70 11.61 -3.45
N ASN A 75 -9.75 12.44 -3.42
CA ASN A 75 -10.11 13.27 -2.26
C ASN A 75 -8.92 14.08 -1.68
N GLY A 76 -8.07 14.63 -2.54
CA GLY A 76 -6.90 15.41 -2.14
C GLY A 76 -5.67 14.60 -1.71
N VAL A 77 -5.77 13.26 -1.65
CA VAL A 77 -4.64 12.36 -1.38
C VAL A 77 -3.98 11.96 -2.69
N GLY A 78 -2.65 12.10 -2.78
CA GLY A 78 -1.87 11.62 -3.92
C GLY A 78 -1.78 10.09 -3.92
N ILE A 79 -2.16 9.46 -5.03
CA ILE A 79 -2.20 8.01 -5.19
C ILE A 79 -1.33 7.57 -6.36
N TYR A 80 -0.39 6.67 -6.07
CA TYR A 80 0.34 5.91 -7.06
C TYR A 80 -0.36 4.57 -7.32
N LEU A 81 -0.52 4.25 -8.60
CA LEU A 81 -1.16 3.00 -9.03
C LEU A 81 -0.18 2.14 -9.80
N ILE A 82 0.02 0.91 -9.35
CA ILE A 82 0.75 -0.12 -10.07
C ILE A 82 -0.19 -0.72 -11.11
N ASP A 83 -0.09 -0.22 -12.34
CA ASP A 83 -0.87 -0.70 -13.47
C ASP A 83 -0.16 -1.91 -14.11
N ALA A 84 -0.72 -3.08 -13.82
CA ALA A 84 -0.26 -4.38 -14.29
C ALA A 84 -1.50 -5.24 -14.57
N PRO A 85 -2.22 -5.02 -15.69
CA PRO A 85 -3.49 -5.70 -15.97
C PRO A 85 -3.39 -7.22 -15.91
N HIS A 86 -2.27 -7.79 -16.36
CA HIS A 86 -2.01 -9.24 -16.29
C HIS A 86 -2.01 -9.79 -14.87
N LEU A 87 -1.75 -8.95 -13.85
CA LEU A 87 -1.80 -9.31 -12.43
C LEU A 87 -3.10 -8.88 -11.76
N TYR A 88 -3.65 -7.70 -12.07
CA TYR A 88 -4.69 -7.06 -11.26
C TYR A 88 -6.07 -6.96 -11.93
N ASP A 89 -6.14 -7.00 -13.27
CA ASP A 89 -7.41 -6.90 -14.01
C ASP A 89 -8.09 -8.27 -14.09
N ARG A 90 -8.65 -8.71 -12.96
CA ARG A 90 -9.32 -10.00 -12.81
C ARG A 90 -10.59 -9.87 -11.96
N PRO A 91 -11.65 -10.64 -12.24
CA PRO A 91 -12.88 -10.62 -11.44
C PRO A 91 -12.64 -11.24 -10.06
N GLY A 92 -13.47 -10.87 -9.07
CA GLY A 92 -13.37 -11.38 -7.71
C GLY A 92 -12.74 -10.37 -6.75
N SER A 93 -12.07 -10.86 -5.71
CA SER A 93 -11.43 -10.02 -4.69
C SER A 93 -9.94 -9.81 -4.98
N PRO A 94 -9.26 -8.86 -4.30
CA PRO A 94 -7.81 -8.70 -4.40
C PRO A 94 -6.99 -9.97 -4.10
N TYR A 95 -7.57 -10.93 -3.37
CA TYR A 95 -6.87 -12.12 -2.85
C TYR A 95 -7.41 -13.43 -3.43
N HIS A 96 -8.67 -13.46 -3.86
CA HIS A 96 -9.38 -14.67 -4.26
C HIS A 96 -10.15 -14.46 -5.57
N ASP A 97 -10.27 -15.53 -6.34
CA ASP A 97 -11.15 -15.60 -7.51
C ASP A 97 -12.63 -15.59 -7.14
N THR A 98 -13.51 -15.72 -8.15
CA THR A 98 -14.96 -15.76 -7.97
C THR A 98 -15.47 -16.98 -7.19
N ASN A 99 -14.66 -18.03 -7.08
CA ASN A 99 -14.96 -19.25 -6.33
C ASN A 99 -14.33 -19.23 -4.92
N LEU A 100 -13.76 -18.10 -4.50
CA LEU A 100 -13.07 -17.90 -3.22
C LEU A 100 -11.76 -18.69 -3.08
N PHE A 101 -11.17 -19.17 -4.18
CA PHE A 101 -9.83 -19.74 -4.16
C PHE A 101 -8.77 -18.66 -4.24
N ALA A 102 -7.74 -18.77 -3.42
CA ALA A 102 -6.62 -17.83 -3.46
C ALA A 102 -5.88 -17.95 -4.79
N TYR A 103 -5.55 -16.81 -5.39
CA TYR A 103 -4.73 -16.82 -6.60
C TYR A 103 -3.36 -17.42 -6.33
N THR A 104 -2.92 -18.32 -7.20
CA THR A 104 -1.61 -19.00 -7.10
C THR A 104 -0.44 -18.03 -7.24
N ASP A 105 -0.66 -16.90 -7.94
CA ASP A 105 0.31 -15.83 -8.15
C ASP A 105 0.21 -14.67 -7.15
N ASN A 106 -0.54 -14.83 -6.04
CA ASN A 106 -0.60 -13.81 -4.97
C ASN A 106 0.78 -13.44 -4.42
N VAL A 107 1.69 -14.41 -4.33
CA VAL A 107 3.07 -14.17 -3.90
C VAL A 107 3.74 -13.13 -4.80
N LEU A 108 3.57 -13.24 -6.13
CA LEU A 108 4.14 -12.29 -7.08
C LEU A 108 3.47 -10.92 -6.96
N ARG A 109 2.13 -10.89 -6.85
CA ARG A 109 1.32 -9.66 -6.74
C ARG A 109 1.73 -8.80 -5.56
N PHE A 110 1.90 -9.42 -4.39
CA PHE A 110 2.24 -8.71 -3.16
C PHE A 110 3.75 -8.49 -3.01
N ALA A 111 4.59 -9.38 -3.53
CA ALA A 111 6.03 -9.10 -3.63
C ALA A 111 6.30 -7.88 -4.54
N LEU A 112 5.53 -7.70 -5.63
CA LEU A 112 5.65 -6.53 -6.51
C LEU A 112 5.29 -5.25 -5.76
N LEU A 113 4.17 -5.25 -5.04
CA LEU A 113 3.71 -4.12 -4.22
C LEU A 113 4.76 -3.73 -3.16
N GLY A 114 5.23 -4.70 -2.37
CA GLY A 114 6.24 -4.46 -1.34
C GLY A 114 7.60 -4.05 -1.92
N GLY A 115 8.00 -4.66 -3.05
CA GLY A 115 9.25 -4.35 -3.73
C GLY A 115 9.28 -2.94 -4.33
N LEU A 116 8.15 -2.48 -4.89
CA LEU A 116 8.01 -1.10 -5.35
C LEU A 116 7.97 -0.12 -4.18
N GLY A 117 7.21 -0.44 -3.13
CA GLY A 117 7.13 0.36 -1.91
C GLY A 117 8.48 0.62 -1.23
N GLN A 118 9.40 -0.35 -1.25
CA GLN A 118 10.75 -0.17 -0.72
C GLN A 118 11.67 0.66 -1.61
N LYS A 119 11.60 0.48 -2.93
CA LYS A 119 12.52 1.12 -3.88
C LYS A 119 12.16 2.57 -4.18
N TRP A 120 10.92 2.96 -3.90
CA TRP A 120 10.36 4.26 -4.29
C TRP A 120 10.69 5.45 -3.39
N PRO A 121 10.73 5.33 -2.05
CA PRO A 121 11.13 6.43 -1.17
C PRO A 121 12.51 7.01 -1.55
N ALA A 122 13.41 6.17 -2.03
CA ALA A 122 14.76 6.56 -2.45
C ALA A 122 14.80 7.47 -3.70
N VAL A 123 13.76 7.44 -4.55
CA VAL A 123 13.70 8.25 -5.79
C VAL A 123 13.00 9.59 -5.57
N LEU A 124 12.20 9.73 -4.50
CA LEU A 124 11.40 10.94 -4.24
C LEU A 124 11.97 11.88 -3.17
N THR A 125 12.93 11.48 -2.31
CA THR A 125 13.97 12.31 -1.62
C THR A 125 14.55 11.64 -0.34
N HIS A 126 15.63 12.23 0.20
CA HIS A 126 16.51 11.77 1.28
C HIS A 126 15.90 11.54 2.69
N SER A 127 14.58 11.54 2.94
CA SER A 127 14.03 11.48 4.33
C SER A 127 12.62 10.87 4.51
N GLY A 128 12.20 9.93 3.67
CA GLY A 128 10.85 9.34 3.73
C GLY A 128 10.67 8.22 4.77
N VAL A 129 9.51 8.17 5.42
CA VAL A 129 9.04 7.04 6.25
C VAL A 129 8.12 6.15 5.43
N LEU A 130 8.38 4.84 5.45
CA LEU A 130 7.53 3.84 4.78
C LEU A 130 6.55 3.23 5.80
N MET A 131 5.25 3.32 5.54
CA MET A 131 4.27 2.63 6.36
C MET A 131 3.72 1.44 5.58
N TRP A 132 4.06 0.24 6.02
CA TRP A 132 3.65 -1.02 5.39
C TRP A 132 2.51 -1.64 6.21
N CYS A 133 1.40 -1.97 5.56
CA CYS A 133 0.42 -2.88 6.14
C CYS A 133 0.03 -3.95 5.12
N MET A 134 0.54 -5.17 5.30
CA MET A 134 0.14 -6.33 4.50
C MET A 134 -0.76 -7.23 5.32
N ARG A 135 -1.90 -7.63 4.76
CA ARG A 135 -2.70 -8.72 5.28
C ARG A 135 -2.24 -10.02 4.62
N THR A 136 -1.44 -10.82 5.33
CA THR A 136 -1.28 -12.24 4.97
C THR A 136 -2.55 -12.98 5.36
N THR A 137 -2.93 -13.99 4.58
CA THR A 137 -4.20 -14.75 4.62
C THR A 137 -4.63 -15.32 5.99
N ALA A 138 -3.79 -15.20 7.03
CA ALA A 138 -4.01 -15.69 8.39
C ALA A 138 -4.52 -14.66 9.44
N CYS A 139 -4.39 -13.33 9.25
CA CYS A 139 -4.88 -12.35 10.26
C CYS A 139 -6.30 -11.87 9.93
N ARG A 140 -7.29 -12.35 10.69
CA ARG A 140 -8.70 -11.96 10.53
C ARG A 140 -8.97 -10.50 10.94
N SER A 141 -8.07 -9.84 11.66
CA SER A 141 -8.24 -8.46 12.12
C SER A 141 -6.90 -7.71 12.10
N CYS A 142 -6.72 -6.73 11.19
CA CYS A 142 -5.75 -5.66 11.43
C CYS A 142 -6.48 -4.62 12.29
N ALA A 143 -6.42 -4.76 13.60
CA ALA A 143 -6.75 -3.64 14.48
C ALA A 143 -5.55 -2.69 14.43
N CYS A 144 -5.76 -1.50 13.86
CA CYS A 144 -4.83 -0.40 14.06
C CYS A 144 -4.95 0.04 15.51
N VAL A 145 -4.11 -0.53 16.37
CA VAL A 145 -4.02 -0.10 17.77
C VAL A 145 -3.17 1.17 17.80
N PHE A 146 -3.82 2.33 17.69
CA PHE A 146 -3.29 3.53 18.33
C PHE A 146 -3.60 3.39 19.82
N GLY A 147 -2.60 3.00 20.61
CA GLY A 147 -2.70 2.91 22.06
C GLY A 147 -2.91 1.49 22.60
N GLY A 148 -1.82 0.91 23.09
CA GLY A 148 -1.79 -0.04 24.22
C GLY A 148 -2.85 -1.14 24.27
N ALA A 149 -2.77 -2.15 23.39
CA ALA A 149 -3.25 -3.50 23.70
C ALA A 149 -2.58 -4.53 22.78
N ARG A 150 -1.91 -5.52 23.39
CA ARG A 150 -1.24 -6.61 22.68
C ARG A 150 -2.27 -7.48 21.94
N ALA A 151 -2.20 -7.48 20.62
CA ALA A 151 -2.73 -8.56 19.78
C ALA A 151 -1.58 -9.09 18.90
N SER A 152 -1.43 -10.40 18.84
CA SER A 152 -0.44 -11.12 18.02
C SER A 152 -0.77 -11.07 16.53
N CYS A 153 -0.90 -9.87 15.96
CA CYS A 153 -0.84 -9.62 14.52
C CYS A 153 0.33 -8.64 14.32
N GLU A 154 1.40 -9.07 13.65
CA GLU A 154 2.53 -8.19 13.32
C GLU A 154 2.07 -7.10 12.35
N VAL A 155 1.68 -5.94 12.89
CA VAL A 155 1.56 -4.68 12.16
C VAL A 155 2.93 -4.00 12.26
N GLY A 156 3.80 -4.23 11.27
CA GLY A 156 5.12 -3.64 11.22
C GLY A 156 5.10 -2.24 10.59
N VAL A 157 5.23 -1.18 11.39
CA VAL A 157 5.61 0.15 10.89
C VAL A 157 7.12 0.15 10.65
N TYR A 158 7.55 0.17 9.39
CA TYR A 158 8.98 0.12 9.02
C TYR A 158 9.51 1.51 8.65
N CYS A 159 10.04 2.23 9.64
CA CYS A 159 10.72 3.50 9.38
C CYS A 159 12.09 3.26 8.74
N ALA A 160 12.21 3.43 7.42
CA ALA A 160 13.51 3.38 6.73
C ALA A 160 14.20 4.75 6.85
N GLN A 161 15.14 4.89 7.79
CA GLN A 161 16.01 6.07 7.85
C GLN A 161 17.26 5.88 6.95
N PRO A 162 17.66 6.87 6.15
CA PRO A 162 18.87 6.76 5.33
C PRO A 162 20.13 6.68 6.22
N GLY A 163 20.96 5.66 6.02
CA GLY A 163 22.25 5.49 6.68
C GLY A 163 22.33 4.39 7.75
N LEU A 164 21.21 3.76 8.12
CA LEU A 164 21.20 2.60 9.02
C LEU A 164 20.77 1.34 8.24
N SER A 165 21.66 0.36 8.10
CA SER A 165 21.32 -0.99 7.59
C SER A 165 20.58 -1.84 8.64
N ARG A 166 19.80 -1.22 9.52
CA ARG A 166 19.04 -1.90 10.57
C ARG A 166 17.56 -1.65 10.37
N HIS A 167 16.83 -2.74 10.17
CA HIS A 167 15.37 -2.79 10.32
C HIS A 167 15.05 -2.51 11.79
N VAL A 168 14.52 -1.32 12.09
CA VAL A 168 14.06 -1.01 13.44
C VAL A 168 12.59 -1.40 13.54
N LEU A 169 12.33 -2.51 14.22
CA LEU A 169 11.04 -2.71 14.89
C LEU A 169 10.93 -1.60 15.94
N CYS A 170 10.08 -0.61 15.69
CA CYS A 170 9.71 0.35 16.73
C CYS A 170 8.84 -0.39 17.76
N THR A 171 9.47 -1.13 18.67
CA THR A 171 8.89 -1.37 19.98
C THR A 171 8.87 -0.02 20.68
N SER A 172 7.68 0.52 20.94
CA SER A 172 7.52 1.62 21.89
C SER A 172 8.09 1.15 23.23
N HIS A 173 9.31 1.57 23.55
CA HIS A 173 9.76 1.59 24.92
C HIS A 173 9.10 2.79 25.59
N GLU A 174 8.41 2.51 26.70
CA GLU A 174 8.17 3.50 27.76
C GLU A 174 9.50 4.10 28.23
#